data_AF-A0A7S1FTY9-F1
#
_entry.id   AF-A0A7S1FTY9-F1
#
_cell.length_a   1.000
_cell.length_b   1.000
_cell.length_c   1.000
_cell.angle_alpha   90.00
_cell.angle_beta   90.00
_cell.angle_gamma   90.00
#
_symmetry.space_group_name_H-M   'P 1'
#
loop_
_entity.id
_entity.type
_entity.pdbx_description
1 polymer ?
#
loop_
_entity_poly.entity_id
_entity_poly.type
_entity_poly.pdbx_seq_one_letter_code
_entity_poly.pdbx_strand_id
1 'polypeptide(L)'
;EEVGPDLSQTCCGPAKTNRWYGGLRGRDGAVYGVPYNAPGLLRIVPAEAAEDVVVQILGNYGCGGWKWHGGCYHPEEGNIYAFPSHAAEAMVIDTDPGTDDDKRTSRLPIP
;
A
#
# COMPACT_ATOMS: atom_id res chain seq x y z
N GLU A 1 11.70 14.56 -14.94
CA GLU A 1 11.31 15.07 -13.62
C GLU A 1 11.19 13.89 -12.67
N GLU A 2 11.41 14.10 -11.37
CA GLU A 2 11.16 13.04 -10.37
C GLU A 2 9.65 12.89 -10.18
N VAL A 3 9.16 11.65 -10.07
CA VAL A 3 7.73 11.36 -9.95
C VAL A 3 7.42 10.91 -8.52
N GLY A 4 6.60 11.69 -7.83
CA GLY A 4 6.11 11.38 -6.48
C GLY A 4 7.09 11.74 -5.35
N PRO A 5 6.86 11.23 -4.13
CA PRO A 5 7.65 11.59 -2.96
C PRO A 5 9.02 10.91 -2.97
N ASP A 6 10.04 11.58 -2.40
CA ASP A 6 11.34 10.96 -2.14
C ASP A 6 11.19 9.82 -1.13
N LEU A 7 11.14 8.60 -1.65
CA LEU A 7 10.97 7.41 -0.83
C LEU A 7 12.14 7.25 0.16
N SER A 8 13.33 7.75 -0.13
CA SER A 8 14.49 7.63 0.78
C SER A 8 14.28 8.32 2.14
N GLN A 9 13.39 9.32 2.20
CA GLN A 9 13.03 10.07 3.41
C GLN A 9 11.85 9.47 4.18
N THR A 10 11.14 8.49 3.60
CA THR A 10 9.96 7.88 4.25
C THR A 10 10.29 6.95 5.41
N CYS A 11 11.56 6.80 5.83
CA CYS A 11 11.95 5.83 6.87
C CYS A 11 12.52 6.48 8.14
N CYS A 12 11.92 6.11 9.27
CA CYS A 12 12.35 6.38 10.63
C CYS A 12 12.93 5.08 11.22
N GLY A 13 14.23 4.80 11.02
CA GLY A 13 14.90 3.64 11.61
C GLY A 13 16.27 3.30 11.00
N PRO A 14 17.12 2.52 11.70
CA PRO A 14 18.51 2.26 11.31
C PRO A 14 18.67 1.34 10.08
N ALA A 15 17.63 0.61 9.67
CA ALA A 15 17.64 -0.22 8.47
C ALA A 15 16.65 0.36 7.44
N LYS A 16 17.18 0.98 6.38
CA LYS A 16 16.40 1.50 5.23
C LYS A 16 15.89 0.39 4.28
N THR A 17 15.70 -0.83 4.78
CA THR A 17 15.46 -2.03 3.96
C THR A 17 14.06 -2.60 4.19
N ASN A 18 13.58 -3.39 3.22
CA ASN A 18 12.29 -4.12 3.30
C ASN A 18 11.08 -3.21 3.63
N ARG A 19 10.92 -2.10 2.90
CA ARG A 19 9.87 -1.09 3.18
C ARG A 19 8.47 -1.57 2.83
N TRP A 20 8.29 -1.99 1.58
CA TRP A 20 7.04 -2.54 1.07
C TRP A 20 7.26 -3.98 0.63
N TYR A 21 6.20 -4.79 0.70
CA TYR A 21 6.23 -6.18 0.30
C TYR A 21 5.21 -6.45 -0.80
N GLY A 22 5.64 -7.11 -1.87
CA GLY A 22 4.84 -7.39 -3.05
C GLY A 22 4.54 -6.17 -3.92
N GLY A 23 3.64 -6.37 -4.88
CA GLY A 23 3.10 -5.36 -5.79
C GLY A 23 1.84 -5.93 -6.44
N LEU A 24 0.68 -5.43 -6.02
CA LEU A 24 -0.62 -6.01 -6.34
C LEU A 24 -1.41 -5.03 -7.19
N ARG A 25 -1.82 -5.44 -8.38
CA ARG A 25 -2.62 -4.61 -9.27
C ARG A 25 -4.07 -4.57 -8.78
N GLY A 26 -4.58 -3.38 -8.54
CA GLY A 26 -5.97 -3.12 -8.19
C GLY A 26 -6.90 -2.97 -9.40
N ARG A 27 -8.19 -2.89 -9.14
CA ARG A 27 -9.26 -2.66 -10.11
C ARG A 27 -9.17 -1.27 -10.76
N ASP A 28 -8.66 -0.27 -10.04
CA ASP A 28 -8.32 1.06 -10.55
C ASP A 28 -7.09 1.09 -11.46
N GLY A 29 -6.44 -0.06 -11.70
CA GLY A 29 -5.24 -0.16 -12.52
C GLY A 29 -3.96 0.27 -11.82
N ALA A 30 -4.03 0.78 -10.59
CA ALA A 30 -2.86 1.11 -9.79
C ALA A 30 -2.19 -0.16 -9.24
N VAL A 31 -0.90 -0.06 -8.93
CA VAL A 31 -0.11 -1.10 -8.26
C VAL A 31 0.11 -0.68 -6.81
N TYR A 32 -0.25 -1.57 -5.89
CA TYR A 32 -0.20 -1.35 -4.45
C TYR A 32 0.93 -2.15 -3.81
N GLY A 33 1.83 -1.44 -3.11
CA GLY A 33 2.90 -2.02 -2.29
C GLY A 33 2.52 -2.00 -0.82
N VAL A 34 2.39 -3.18 -0.21
CA VAL A 34 1.91 -3.35 1.17
C VAL A 34 2.99 -2.92 2.18
N PRO A 35 2.68 -2.11 3.21
CA PRO A 35 3.71 -1.60 4.13
C PRO A 35 4.22 -2.69 5.08
N TYR A 36 5.48 -3.08 4.93
CA TYR A 36 6.15 -3.99 5.86
C TYR A 36 6.87 -3.19 6.95
N ASN A 37 7.87 -2.40 6.58
CA ASN A 37 8.54 -1.42 7.45
C ASN A 37 8.25 0.04 7.07
N ALA A 38 7.54 0.28 5.96
CA ALA A 38 7.15 1.60 5.51
C ALA A 38 6.07 2.24 6.40
N PRO A 39 5.97 3.59 6.41
CA PRO A 39 4.97 4.32 7.16
C PRO A 39 3.58 4.26 6.52
N GLY A 40 3.45 3.91 5.25
CA GLY A 40 2.17 3.94 4.55
C GLY A 40 2.15 3.01 3.35
N LEU A 41 0.96 2.80 2.79
CA LEU A 41 0.73 2.01 1.59
C LEU A 41 1.34 2.73 0.38
N LEU A 42 2.18 2.05 -0.40
CA LEU A 42 2.67 2.60 -1.66
C LEU A 42 1.60 2.40 -2.74
N ARG A 43 1.23 3.47 -3.44
CA ARG A 43 0.34 3.42 -4.61
C ARG A 43 1.10 3.98 -5.81
N ILE A 44 1.11 3.22 -6.90
CA ILE A 44 1.72 3.60 -8.17
C ILE A 44 0.63 3.53 -9.23
N VAL A 45 0.24 4.65 -9.81
CA VAL A 45 -0.67 4.71 -10.96
C VAL A 45 0.19 4.76 -12.22
N PRO A 46 0.18 3.70 -13.06
CA PRO A 46 0.90 3.71 -14.33
C PRO A 46 0.28 4.70 -15.32
N ALA A 47 1.05 5.19 -16.28
CA ALA A 47 0.59 6.10 -17.33
C ALA A 47 -0.47 5.49 -18.29
N GLU A 48 -0.71 4.18 -18.24
CA GLU A 48 -1.85 3.57 -18.94
C GLU A 48 -3.19 3.90 -18.27
N ALA A 49 -3.17 4.33 -17.01
CA ALA A 49 -4.34 4.65 -16.19
C ALA A 49 -4.47 6.15 -15.85
N ALA A 50 -3.50 6.99 -16.25
CA ALA A 50 -3.47 8.44 -16.01
C ALA A 50 -2.63 9.17 -17.08
N GLU A 51 -2.73 10.50 -17.20
CA GLU A 51 -1.91 11.28 -18.16
C GLU A 51 -0.40 11.15 -17.87
N ASP A 52 -0.04 11.01 -16.58
CA ASP A 52 1.31 10.81 -16.08
C ASP A 52 1.36 9.69 -15.03
N VAL A 53 2.56 9.16 -14.76
CA VAL A 53 2.76 8.25 -13.64
C VAL A 53 2.56 9.03 -12.33
N VAL A 54 1.80 8.45 -11.40
CA VAL A 54 1.61 9.03 -10.05
C VAL A 54 2.13 8.04 -9.01
N VAL A 55 2.94 8.51 -8.07
CA VAL A 55 3.43 7.71 -6.94
C VAL A 55 3.05 8.41 -5.63
N GLN A 56 2.39 7.68 -4.73
CA GLN A 56 1.88 8.22 -3.46
C GLN A 56 2.13 7.24 -2.31
N ILE A 57 2.25 7.80 -1.10
CA ILE A 57 2.20 7.04 0.15
C ILE A 57 0.87 7.37 0.84
N LEU A 58 0.04 6.36 1.04
CA LEU A 58 -1.29 6.49 1.63
C LEU A 58 -1.31 6.01 3.09
N GLY A 59 -2.01 6.76 3.95
CA GLY A 59 -2.14 6.47 5.37
C GLY A 59 -0.86 6.71 6.19
N ASN A 60 -0.95 6.41 7.49
CA ASN A 60 0.17 6.48 8.42
C ASN A 60 0.06 5.35 9.46
N TYR A 61 0.99 4.40 9.38
CA TYR A 61 1.04 3.16 10.14
C TYR A 61 2.34 3.02 10.93
N GLY A 62 3.11 4.10 11.02
CA GLY A 62 4.41 4.12 11.66
C GLY A 62 5.49 3.33 10.91
N CYS A 63 6.74 3.66 11.22
CA CYS A 63 7.91 2.99 10.68
C CYS A 63 8.20 1.66 11.39
N GLY A 64 8.72 0.68 10.65
CA GLY A 64 9.12 -0.62 11.21
C GLY A 64 7.97 -1.56 11.52
N GLY A 65 8.22 -2.52 12.42
CA GLY A 65 7.23 -3.44 12.96
C GLY A 65 6.87 -4.63 12.06
N TRP A 66 7.50 -4.78 10.89
CA TRP A 66 7.31 -5.96 10.01
C TRP A 66 5.82 -6.30 9.79
N LYS A 67 5.00 -5.27 9.52
CA LYS A 67 3.55 -5.26 9.76
C LYS A 67 2.80 -6.28 8.91
N TRP A 68 2.80 -6.11 7.59
CA TRP A 68 2.09 -6.98 6.63
C TRP A 68 3.03 -7.51 5.55
N HIS A 69 2.80 -8.73 5.09
CA HIS A 69 3.70 -9.46 4.20
C HIS A 69 2.99 -9.83 2.88
N GLY A 70 2.77 -8.80 2.06
CA GLY A 70 2.03 -8.92 0.80
C GLY A 70 0.52 -9.04 1.02
N GLY A 71 -0.19 -9.49 -0.01
CA GLY A 71 -1.64 -9.61 0.01
C GLY A 71 -2.19 -10.39 -1.17
N CYS A 72 -3.51 -10.52 -1.23
CA CYS A 72 -4.24 -11.21 -2.30
C CYS A 72 -5.38 -10.33 -2.80
N TYR A 73 -5.55 -10.26 -4.12
CA TYR A 73 -6.66 -9.56 -4.76
C TYR A 73 -7.91 -10.46 -4.79
N HIS A 74 -9.03 -9.93 -4.31
CA HIS A 74 -10.33 -10.58 -4.37
C HIS A 74 -11.09 -10.13 -5.62
N PRO A 75 -11.29 -10.99 -6.63
CA PRO A 75 -11.75 -10.56 -7.96
C PRO A 75 -13.18 -10.03 -8.00
N GLU A 76 -14.06 -10.52 -7.14
CA GLU A 76 -15.48 -10.12 -7.15
C GLU A 76 -15.74 -8.82 -6.38
N GLU A 77 -15.00 -8.60 -5.29
CA GLU A 77 -15.12 -7.38 -4.47
C GLU A 77 -14.21 -6.26 -4.97
N GLY A 78 -13.10 -6.60 -5.63
CA GLY A 78 -12.10 -5.63 -6.05
C GLY A 78 -11.17 -5.15 -4.93
N ASN A 79 -11.18 -5.80 -3.77
CA ASN A 79 -10.31 -5.43 -2.65
C ASN A 79 -9.02 -6.25 -2.65
N ILE A 80 -7.94 -5.68 -2.14
CA ILE A 80 -6.71 -6.43 -1.82
C ILE A 80 -6.66 -6.64 -0.30
N TYR A 81 -6.48 -7.89 0.11
CA TYR A 81 -6.34 -8.27 1.51
C TYR A 81 -4.88 -8.54 1.83
N ALA A 82 -4.27 -7.68 2.64
CA ALA A 82 -2.89 -7.79 3.07
C ALA A 82 -2.75 -8.62 4.36
N PHE A 83 -1.90 -9.65 4.29
CA PHE A 83 -1.75 -10.61 5.37
C PHE A 83 -0.89 -10.05 6.50
N PRO A 84 -1.34 -10.08 7.76
CA PRO A 84 -0.52 -9.65 8.87
C PRO A 84 0.67 -10.60 9.04
N SER A 85 1.85 -10.03 9.24
CA SER A 85 3.04 -10.77 9.68
C SER A 85 3.30 -10.54 11.16
N HIS A 86 3.28 -9.28 11.60
CA HIS A 86 3.40 -8.91 13.02
C HIS A 86 2.35 -7.86 13.45
N ALA A 87 1.54 -7.36 12.51
CA ALA A 87 0.37 -6.57 12.84
C ALA A 87 -0.71 -7.45 13.52
N ALA A 88 -1.51 -6.87 14.41
CA ALA A 88 -2.62 -7.56 15.08
C ALA A 88 -3.84 -7.78 14.16
N GLU A 89 -3.87 -7.12 13.01
CA GLU A 89 -5.04 -7.06 12.12
C GLU A 89 -4.59 -7.19 10.67
N ALA A 90 -5.42 -7.80 9.82
CA ALA A 90 -5.24 -7.72 8.38
C ALA A 90 -5.56 -6.30 7.89
N MET A 91 -4.98 -5.91 6.76
CA MET A 91 -5.30 -4.64 6.09
C MET A 91 -6.13 -4.95 4.85
N VAL A 92 -7.24 -4.23 4.69
CA VAL A 92 -8.02 -4.23 3.45
C VAL A 92 -7.63 -2.98 2.67
N ILE A 93 -7.41 -3.15 1.38
CA ILE A 93 -7.11 -2.07 0.45
C ILE A 93 -8.23 -2.04 -0.59
N ASP A 94 -9.00 -0.97 -0.58
CA ASP A 94 -10.03 -0.67 -1.56
C ASP A 94 -9.38 -0.12 -2.83
N THR A 95 -9.61 -0.83 -3.93
CA THR A 95 -9.08 -0.47 -5.25
C THR A 95 -10.17 -0.01 -6.22
N ASP A 96 -11.35 0.37 -5.72
CA ASP A 96 -12.36 1.02 -6.54
C ASP A 96 -11.82 2.35 -7.11
N PRO A 97 -12.00 2.61 -8.42
CA PRO A 97 -11.59 3.88 -9.03
C PRO A 97 -12.25 5.11 -8.39
N GLY A 98 -13.44 4.97 -7.82
CA GLY A 98 -14.21 6.06 -7.21
C GLY A 98 -13.86 6.36 -5.76
N THR A 99 -12.98 5.57 -5.13
CA THR A 99 -12.61 5.75 -3.73
C THR A 99 -11.54 6.84 -3.56
N ASP A 100 -11.81 7.80 -2.68
CA ASP A 100 -10.83 8.83 -2.29
C ASP A 100 -9.59 8.19 -1.65
N ASP A 101 -8.40 8.73 -1.94
CA ASP A 101 -7.12 8.15 -1.54
C ASP A 101 -6.96 7.99 -0.01
N ASP A 102 -7.56 8.86 0.80
CA ASP A 102 -7.53 8.78 2.26
C ASP A 102 -8.43 7.68 2.85
N LYS A 103 -9.34 7.12 2.04
CA LYS A 103 -10.31 6.09 2.43
C LYS A 103 -9.98 4.71 1.88
N ARG A 104 -8.90 4.57 1.11
CA ARG A 104 -8.52 3.31 0.45
C ARG A 104 -8.11 2.18 1.38
N THR A 105 -7.98 2.41 2.68
CA THR A 105 -7.45 1.39 3.60
C THR A 105 -8.27 1.28 4.86
N SER A 106 -8.55 0.05 5.27
CA SER A 106 -9.19 -0.27 6.54
C SER A 106 -8.51 -1.46 7.23
N ARG A 107 -8.89 -1.71 8.48
CA ARG A 107 -8.40 -2.84 9.29
C ARG A 107 -9.47 -3.91 9.39
N LEU A 108 -9.05 -5.16 9.24
CA LEU A 108 -9.87 -6.33 9.45
C LEU A 108 -9.33 -7.08 10.67
N PRO A 109 -10.00 -7.01 11.83
CA PRO A 109 -9.61 -7.74 13.02
C PRO A 109 -9.61 -9.25 12.78
N ILE A 110 -8.60 -9.93 13.31
CA ILE A 110 -8.53 -11.40 13.34
C ILE A 110 -8.76 -11.82 14.80
N PRO A 111 -9.78 -12.67 15.09
CA PRO A 111 -10.06 -13.16 16.43
C PRO A 111 -8.91 -13.93 17.08
#